data_AF-A0A8J6ZB72-F1
#
_entry.id   AF-A0A8J6ZB72-F1
#
_cell.length_a   1.000
_cell.length_b   1.000
_cell.length_c   1.000
_cell.angle_alpha   90.00
_cell.angle_beta   90.00
_cell.angle_gamma   90.00
#
_symmetry.space_group_name_H-M   'P 1'
#
loop_
_entity.id
_entity.type
_entity.pdbx_description
1 polymer ?
#
loop_
_entity_poly.entity_id
_entity_poly.type
_entity_poly.pdbx_seq_one_letter_code
_entity_poly.pdbx_strand_id
1 'polypeptide(L)'
;MAEKNFCLRPKYLDGFKCDGAACGALCCRNAWRIAVDAATYQKYLRLGHEVTRHLRADESGEKYFIVHSDACPFLTADNMCGLQRAHGEDYLSPVCDGYPRIVTRFENFLEVALSLTCPIAARLVLLQTEPLVFELTEPSEKILRREANTTLQGVPRDLAPTMVEVQLAMVEILQTRRLTLHERFARLKDFLAPDAPLTTESLPKKSLPAEFATVAENFLVNEIFLNVWPFRLDATVAENFRAFAAAYKIFERQTLTARTVDELLTAAGKVSRLIDHDEDYLQRQLVTR
;
A
#
# COMPACT_ATOMS: atom_id res chain seq x y z
N MET A 1 29.90 -10.69 -10.01
CA MET A 1 28.69 -11.54 -9.95
C MET A 1 27.50 -10.61 -9.94
N ALA A 2 26.46 -10.84 -10.74
CA ALA A 2 25.25 -10.02 -10.68
C ALA A 2 24.63 -10.19 -9.29
N GLU A 3 24.34 -9.08 -8.61
CA GLU A 3 23.74 -9.12 -7.27
C GLU A 3 22.34 -9.72 -7.37
N LYS A 4 22.07 -10.76 -6.56
CA LYS A 4 20.73 -11.33 -6.48
C LYS A 4 19.83 -10.38 -5.67
N ASN A 5 18.71 -10.01 -6.27
CA ASN A 5 17.65 -9.30 -5.59
C ASN A 5 16.69 -10.31 -4.94
N PHE A 6 16.16 -9.96 -3.77
CA PHE A 6 15.11 -10.73 -3.10
C PHE A 6 13.84 -9.90 -2.98
N CYS A 7 12.68 -10.55 -2.92
CA CYS A 7 11.38 -9.92 -2.80
C CYS A 7 10.57 -10.59 -1.69
N LEU A 8 10.23 -9.86 -0.63
CA LEU A 8 9.21 -10.28 0.32
C LEU A 8 7.87 -9.79 -0.16
N ARG A 9 6.91 -10.70 -0.28
CA ARG A 9 5.57 -10.35 -0.75
C ARG A 9 4.49 -11.21 -0.08
N PRO A 10 3.29 -10.67 0.12
CA PRO A 10 2.14 -11.44 0.60
C PRO A 10 1.53 -12.27 -0.54
N LYS A 11 1.09 -13.49 -0.21
CA LYS A 11 0.43 -14.41 -1.16
C LYS A 11 -0.89 -13.90 -1.72
N TYR A 12 -1.58 -13.00 -1.01
CA TYR A 12 -2.82 -12.41 -1.52
C TYR A 12 -2.60 -11.66 -2.84
N LEU A 13 -1.37 -11.24 -3.17
CA LEU A 13 -1.06 -10.52 -4.41
C LEU A 13 -1.43 -11.31 -5.67
N ASP A 14 -1.38 -12.64 -5.60
CA ASP A 14 -1.73 -13.53 -6.72
C ASP A 14 -3.23 -13.48 -7.03
N GLY A 15 -4.05 -13.08 -6.06
CA GLY A 15 -5.48 -12.88 -6.23
C GLY A 15 -5.86 -11.51 -6.81
N PHE A 16 -4.93 -10.55 -6.90
CA PHE A 16 -5.30 -9.21 -7.33
C PHE A 16 -5.56 -9.12 -8.83
N LYS A 17 -6.79 -8.71 -9.19
CA LYS A 17 -7.20 -8.37 -10.55
C LYS A 17 -7.91 -7.03 -10.53
N CYS A 18 -7.49 -6.11 -11.38
CA CYS A 18 -8.17 -4.83 -11.52
C CYS A 18 -9.61 -5.06 -12.01
N ASP A 19 -10.58 -4.51 -11.29
CA ASP A 19 -11.99 -4.55 -11.67
C ASP A 19 -12.60 -3.16 -11.46
N GLY A 20 -12.60 -2.37 -12.54
CA GLY A 20 -13.14 -1.02 -12.53
C GLY A 20 -14.66 -1.00 -12.44
N ALA A 21 -15.35 -2.05 -12.89
CA ALA A 21 -16.80 -2.18 -12.72
C ALA A 21 -17.17 -2.32 -11.24
N ALA A 22 -16.45 -3.17 -10.50
CA ALA A 22 -16.69 -3.39 -9.08
C ALA A 22 -16.26 -2.21 -8.19
N CYS A 23 -15.19 -1.48 -8.54
CA CYS A 23 -14.75 -0.33 -7.75
C CYS A 23 -15.22 1.03 -8.27
N GLY A 24 -16.05 1.09 -9.32
CA GLY A 24 -16.48 2.35 -9.93
C GLY A 24 -15.36 3.11 -10.64
N ALA A 25 -14.24 2.43 -10.94
CA ALA A 25 -13.05 2.97 -11.59
C ALA A 25 -12.50 4.25 -10.93
N LEU A 26 -12.49 4.31 -9.59
CA LEU A 26 -12.09 5.51 -8.83
C LEU A 26 -10.74 6.09 -9.28
N CYS A 27 -9.69 5.27 -9.45
CA CYS A 27 -8.38 5.77 -9.89
C CYS A 27 -8.40 6.32 -11.34
N CYS A 28 -9.28 5.81 -12.19
CA CYS A 28 -9.47 6.31 -13.55
C CYS A 28 -10.41 7.51 -13.61
N ARG A 29 -11.12 7.86 -12.53
CA ARG A 29 -12.04 9.00 -12.45
C ARG A 29 -11.50 10.17 -11.62
N ASN A 30 -10.54 9.89 -10.75
CA ASN A 30 -9.88 10.91 -9.96
C ASN A 30 -9.01 11.80 -10.86
N ALA A 31 -9.07 13.10 -10.66
CA ALA A 31 -8.23 14.05 -11.38
C ALA A 31 -6.78 13.99 -10.89
N TRP A 32 -5.90 13.45 -11.73
CA TRP A 32 -4.45 13.36 -11.48
C TRP A 32 -3.68 13.19 -12.79
N ARG A 33 -2.36 13.37 -12.71
CA ARG A 33 -1.43 13.16 -13.84
C ARG A 33 -0.91 11.72 -13.80
N ILE A 34 -1.01 11.03 -14.93
CA ILE A 34 -0.48 9.67 -15.11
C ILE A 34 0.79 9.79 -15.95
N ALA A 35 1.95 9.69 -15.31
CA ALA A 35 3.24 9.71 -15.99
C ALA A 35 3.36 8.55 -17.00
N VAL A 36 4.04 8.82 -18.11
CA VAL A 36 4.30 7.90 -19.21
C VAL A 36 5.81 7.93 -19.49
N ASP A 37 6.48 6.81 -19.21
CA ASP A 37 7.90 6.67 -19.49
C ASP A 37 8.20 6.66 -21.00
N ALA A 38 9.48 6.81 -21.34
CA ALA A 38 9.91 6.84 -22.74
C ALA A 38 9.54 5.54 -23.49
N ALA A 39 9.65 4.38 -22.85
CA ALA A 39 9.36 3.09 -23.47
C ALA A 39 7.87 2.95 -23.83
N THR A 40 6.97 3.35 -22.93
CA THR A 40 5.53 3.36 -23.13
C THR A 40 5.14 4.43 -24.15
N TYR A 41 5.76 5.60 -24.11
CA TYR A 41 5.55 6.64 -25.11
C TYR A 41 5.84 6.14 -26.54
N GLN A 42 6.94 5.39 -26.74
CA GLN A 42 7.25 4.76 -28.03
C GLN A 42 6.17 3.75 -28.47
N LYS A 43 5.56 3.01 -27.52
CA LYS A 43 4.41 2.13 -27.84
C LYS A 43 3.22 2.96 -28.31
N TYR A 44 2.90 4.06 -27.64
CA TYR A 44 1.77 4.92 -28.00
C TYR A 44 1.94 5.62 -29.34
N LEU A 45 3.16 6.02 -29.74
CA LEU A 45 3.42 6.55 -31.07
C LEU A 45 3.03 5.56 -32.18
N ARG A 46 3.22 4.26 -31.95
CA ARG A 46 2.82 3.20 -32.90
C ARG A 46 1.32 2.96 -32.95
N LEU A 47 0.59 3.29 -31.88
CA LEU A 47 -0.88 3.27 -31.85
C LEU A 47 -1.48 4.49 -32.56
N GLY A 48 -0.68 5.52 -32.82
CA GLY A 48 -1.08 6.67 -33.62
C GLY A 48 -1.89 7.72 -32.87
N HIS A 49 -2.63 8.52 -33.64
CA HIS A 49 -3.26 9.74 -33.14
C HIS A 49 -4.34 9.50 -32.06
N GLU A 50 -5.02 8.34 -32.10
CA GLU A 50 -6.10 8.02 -31.15
C GLU A 50 -5.62 7.97 -29.69
N VAL A 51 -4.40 7.52 -29.45
CA VAL A 51 -3.77 7.52 -28.12
C VAL A 51 -2.98 8.80 -27.88
N THR A 52 -2.17 9.22 -28.86
CA THR A 52 -1.20 10.30 -28.65
C THR A 52 -1.84 11.68 -28.49
N ARG A 53 -3.04 11.92 -29.02
CA ARG A 53 -3.78 13.18 -28.81
C ARG A 53 -4.10 13.47 -27.33
N HIS A 54 -4.10 12.42 -26.49
CA HIS A 54 -4.37 12.52 -25.06
C HIS A 54 -3.11 12.78 -24.22
N LEU A 55 -1.91 12.68 -24.83
CA LEU A 55 -0.66 12.96 -24.15
C LEU A 55 -0.43 14.46 -24.02
N ARG A 56 0.19 14.84 -22.91
CA ARG A 56 0.72 16.17 -22.65
C ARG A 56 2.19 16.06 -22.30
N ALA A 57 2.87 17.19 -22.35
CA ALA A 57 4.24 17.34 -21.91
C ALA A 57 4.31 18.50 -20.93
N ASP A 58 5.16 18.40 -19.93
CA ASP A 58 5.52 19.51 -19.07
C ASP A 58 6.79 20.19 -19.60
N GLU A 59 7.33 21.11 -18.81
CA GLU A 59 8.51 21.91 -19.15
C GLU A 59 9.79 21.07 -19.23
N SER A 60 9.89 19.96 -18.48
CA SER A 60 11.01 19.01 -18.56
C SER A 60 10.90 18.07 -19.76
N GLY A 61 9.74 18.04 -20.40
CA GLY A 61 9.44 17.21 -21.56
C GLY A 61 8.86 15.84 -21.23
N GLU A 62 8.66 15.54 -19.94
CA GLU A 62 8.04 14.31 -19.45
C GLU A 62 6.61 14.18 -19.98
N LYS A 63 6.26 12.97 -20.43
CA LYS A 63 4.95 12.72 -21.03
C LYS A 63 3.99 12.21 -19.96
N TYR A 64 2.75 12.68 -20.03
CA TYR A 64 1.70 12.23 -19.13
C TYR A 64 0.33 12.28 -19.79
N PHE A 65 -0.60 11.48 -19.25
CA PHE A 65 -2.03 11.70 -19.45
C PHE A 65 -2.57 12.59 -18.34
N ILE A 66 -3.52 13.46 -18.70
CA ILE A 66 -4.36 14.15 -17.71
C ILE A 66 -5.68 13.40 -17.65
N VAL A 67 -6.05 12.96 -16.44
CA VAL A 67 -7.44 12.60 -16.17
C VAL A 67 -8.22 13.91 -16.01
N HIS A 68 -8.90 14.33 -17.08
CA HIS A 68 -9.69 15.57 -17.10
C HIS A 68 -11.07 15.35 -16.49
N SER A 69 -11.52 16.34 -15.72
CA SER A 69 -12.87 16.63 -15.19
C SER A 69 -13.67 15.49 -14.55
N ASP A 70 -13.76 14.29 -15.15
CA ASP A 70 -14.55 13.17 -14.64
C ASP A 70 -13.98 11.76 -14.94
N ALA A 71 -13.05 11.60 -15.91
CA ALA A 71 -12.54 10.27 -16.32
C ALA A 71 -11.27 10.27 -17.20
N CYS A 72 -10.55 9.15 -17.16
CA CYS A 72 -9.46 8.79 -18.05
C CYS A 72 -9.99 8.65 -19.48
N PRO A 73 -9.27 9.14 -20.51
CA PRO A 73 -9.72 9.09 -21.90
C PRO A 73 -9.92 7.66 -22.44
N PHE A 74 -9.29 6.67 -21.80
CA PHE A 74 -9.42 5.26 -22.18
C PHE A 74 -10.44 4.51 -21.33
N LEU A 75 -11.16 5.17 -20.41
CA LEU A 75 -12.18 4.52 -19.60
C LEU A 75 -13.42 4.22 -20.45
N THR A 76 -13.84 2.96 -20.48
CA THR A 76 -15.03 2.52 -21.22
C THR A 76 -16.30 2.72 -20.38
N ALA A 77 -17.47 2.64 -21.03
CA ALA A 77 -18.77 2.79 -20.38
C ALA A 77 -19.03 1.75 -19.27
N ASP A 78 -18.44 0.56 -19.39
CA ASP A 78 -18.47 -0.51 -18.39
C ASP A 78 -17.35 -0.38 -17.32
N ASN A 79 -16.76 0.81 -17.18
CA ASN A 79 -15.72 1.14 -16.21
C ASN A 79 -14.41 0.35 -16.34
N MET A 80 -14.08 -0.13 -17.53
CA MET A 80 -12.84 -0.88 -17.77
C MET A 80 -11.84 -0.06 -18.59
N CYS A 81 -10.57 -0.46 -18.58
CA CYS A 81 -9.54 0.19 -19.38
C CYS A 81 -9.62 -0.28 -20.84
N GLY A 82 -10.06 0.61 -21.73
CA GLY A 82 -10.12 0.37 -23.18
C GLY A 82 -8.75 0.14 -23.80
N LEU A 83 -7.71 0.84 -23.31
CA LEU A 83 -6.34 0.66 -23.78
C LEU A 83 -5.83 -0.75 -23.46
N GLN A 84 -6.00 -1.21 -22.22
CA GLN A 84 -5.64 -2.57 -21.81
C GLN A 84 -6.46 -3.61 -22.55
N ARG A 85 -7.77 -3.36 -22.75
CA ARG A 85 -8.67 -4.27 -23.48
C ARG A 85 -8.23 -4.46 -24.93
N ALA A 86 -7.80 -3.38 -25.59
CA ALA A 86 -7.42 -3.42 -27.01
C ALA A 86 -6.00 -3.95 -27.24
N HIS A 87 -5.06 -3.65 -26.34
CA HIS A 87 -3.63 -3.90 -26.59
C HIS A 87 -2.92 -4.76 -25.54
N GLY A 88 -3.57 -5.08 -24.43
CA GLY A 88 -3.00 -5.86 -23.32
C GLY A 88 -2.36 -5.00 -22.24
N GLU A 89 -2.00 -5.64 -21.12
CA GLU A 89 -1.41 -4.95 -19.94
C GLU A 89 -0.03 -4.35 -20.22
N ASP A 90 0.72 -4.87 -21.19
CA ASP A 90 2.03 -4.33 -21.58
C ASP A 90 1.95 -2.93 -22.20
N TYR A 91 0.75 -2.44 -22.52
CA TYR A 91 0.52 -1.08 -23.00
C TYR A 91 0.11 -0.12 -21.90
N LEU A 92 -0.02 -0.57 -20.65
CA LEU A 92 -0.24 0.33 -19.53
C LEU A 92 1.02 1.14 -19.25
N SER A 93 0.86 2.39 -18.82
CA SER A 93 1.97 3.17 -18.28
C SER A 93 2.47 2.58 -16.96
N PRO A 94 3.70 2.89 -16.52
CA PRO A 94 4.22 2.39 -15.24
C PRO A 94 3.31 2.68 -14.05
N VAL A 95 2.63 3.84 -14.06
CA VAL A 95 1.65 4.22 -13.02
C VAL A 95 0.45 3.27 -13.01
N CYS A 96 -0.16 3.00 -14.18
CA CYS A 96 -1.35 2.15 -14.28
C CYS A 96 -1.04 0.67 -14.11
N ASP A 97 0.12 0.20 -14.61
CA ASP A 97 0.59 -1.17 -14.39
C ASP A 97 0.95 -1.38 -12.92
N GLY A 98 1.62 -0.39 -12.32
CA GLY A 98 2.07 -0.35 -10.93
C GLY A 98 0.90 -0.49 -9.95
N TYR A 99 -0.02 0.47 -10.01
CA TYR A 99 -1.10 0.62 -9.04
C TYR A 99 -2.04 -0.61 -8.99
N PRO A 100 -2.49 -1.06 -7.81
CA PRO A 100 -2.22 -0.52 -6.46
C PRO A 100 -1.04 -1.21 -5.76
N ARG A 101 -0.13 -1.88 -6.50
CA ARG A 101 1.03 -2.51 -5.90
C ARG A 101 2.07 -1.44 -5.59
N ILE A 102 2.42 -1.35 -4.32
CA ILE A 102 3.47 -0.47 -3.81
C ILE A 102 4.73 -1.31 -3.68
N VAL A 103 5.78 -0.89 -4.37
CA VAL A 103 7.09 -1.52 -4.31
C VAL A 103 8.02 -0.66 -3.47
N THR A 104 8.51 -1.21 -2.37
CA THR A 104 9.52 -0.58 -1.53
C THR A 104 10.86 -1.24 -1.81
N ARG A 105 11.93 -0.44 -1.89
CA ARG A 105 13.30 -0.92 -2.10
C ARG A 105 14.20 -0.51 -0.95
N PHE A 106 14.97 -1.46 -0.45
CA PHE A 106 16.13 -1.23 0.41
C PHE A 106 17.31 -2.02 -0.14
N GLU A 107 18.28 -1.30 -0.71
CA GLU A 107 19.41 -1.91 -1.42
C GLU A 107 18.95 -2.93 -2.49
N ASN A 108 19.35 -4.19 -2.34
CA ASN A 108 19.01 -5.31 -3.23
C ASN A 108 17.76 -6.10 -2.76
N PHE A 109 16.98 -5.56 -1.84
CA PHE A 109 15.76 -6.19 -1.35
C PHE A 109 14.53 -5.35 -1.72
N LEU A 110 13.46 -6.06 -2.06
CA LEU A 110 12.17 -5.50 -2.44
C LEU A 110 11.07 -6.00 -1.52
N GLU A 111 10.15 -5.11 -1.19
CA GLU A 111 8.90 -5.44 -0.55
C GLU A 111 7.75 -5.03 -1.46
N VAL A 112 6.68 -5.82 -1.45
CA VAL A 112 5.47 -5.48 -2.19
C VAL A 112 4.26 -5.58 -1.27
N ALA A 113 3.44 -4.54 -1.27
CA ALA A 113 2.13 -4.53 -0.63
C ALA A 113 1.08 -3.91 -1.56
N LEU A 114 -0.19 -3.95 -1.17
CA LEU A 114 -1.25 -3.26 -1.92
C LEU A 114 -1.75 -2.04 -1.16
N SER A 115 -1.79 -0.89 -1.82
CA SER A 115 -2.40 0.32 -1.28
C SER A 115 -3.91 0.09 -1.11
N LEU A 116 -4.40 0.36 0.10
CA LEU A 116 -5.81 0.19 0.45
C LEU A 116 -6.67 1.36 -0.08
N THR A 117 -6.06 2.34 -0.74
CA THR A 117 -6.78 3.36 -1.52
C THR A 117 -7.57 2.76 -2.68
N CYS A 118 -7.17 1.58 -3.19
CA CYS A 118 -7.93 0.82 -4.18
C CYS A 118 -8.98 -0.06 -3.48
N PRO A 119 -10.28 0.10 -3.77
CA PRO A 119 -11.32 -0.72 -3.11
C PRO A 119 -11.20 -2.22 -3.37
N ILE A 120 -10.70 -2.62 -4.55
CA ILE A 120 -10.48 -4.04 -4.86
C ILE A 120 -9.34 -4.61 -4.02
N ALA A 121 -8.25 -3.86 -3.89
CA ALA A 121 -7.13 -4.23 -3.02
C ALA A 121 -7.56 -4.26 -1.55
N ALA A 122 -8.27 -3.23 -1.09
CA ALA A 122 -8.79 -3.18 0.27
C ALA A 122 -9.65 -4.40 0.58
N ARG A 123 -10.58 -4.77 -0.31
CA ARG A 123 -11.39 -5.97 -0.17
C ARG A 123 -10.53 -7.24 -0.10
N LEU A 124 -9.58 -7.37 -1.02
CA LEU A 124 -8.69 -8.53 -1.12
C LEU A 124 -7.82 -8.70 0.13
N VAL A 125 -7.28 -7.63 0.69
CA VAL A 125 -6.41 -7.67 1.86
C VAL A 125 -7.21 -7.81 3.15
N LEU A 126 -8.23 -6.96 3.34
CA LEU A 126 -8.90 -6.82 4.63
C LEU A 126 -9.88 -7.96 4.93
N LEU A 127 -10.45 -8.60 3.91
CA LEU A 127 -11.42 -9.68 4.11
C LEU A 127 -10.81 -11.09 4.13
N GLN A 128 -9.49 -11.20 4.25
CA GLN A 128 -8.83 -12.49 4.44
C GLN A 128 -9.25 -13.09 5.78
N THR A 129 -9.86 -14.28 5.73
CA THR A 129 -10.28 -15.00 6.93
C THR A 129 -9.16 -15.83 7.54
N GLU A 130 -8.18 -16.24 6.73
CA GLU A 130 -6.97 -16.92 7.19
C GLU A 130 -5.87 -15.90 7.51
N PRO A 131 -4.88 -16.26 8.34
CA PRO A 131 -3.72 -15.41 8.59
C PRO A 131 -2.97 -15.10 7.29
N LEU A 132 -2.53 -13.85 7.11
CA LEU A 132 -1.80 -13.46 5.90
C LEU A 132 -0.47 -14.22 5.84
N VAL A 133 -0.15 -14.73 4.64
CA VAL A 133 1.06 -15.51 4.39
C VAL A 133 2.00 -14.71 3.51
N PHE A 134 3.26 -14.65 3.90
CA PHE A 134 4.33 -13.98 3.18
C PHE A 134 5.33 -15.00 2.66
N GLU A 135 5.94 -14.68 1.52
CA GLU A 135 6.96 -15.49 0.88
C GLU A 135 8.13 -14.63 0.45
N LEU A 136 9.34 -15.19 0.61
CA LEU A 136 10.56 -14.62 0.08
C LEU A 136 10.87 -15.29 -1.27
N THR A 137 10.85 -14.52 -2.35
CA THR A 137 11.07 -15.02 -3.71
C THR A 137 12.16 -14.22 -4.43
N GLU A 138 12.63 -14.72 -5.58
CA GLU A 138 13.31 -13.86 -6.53
C GLU A 138 12.25 -12.92 -7.17
N PRO A 139 12.54 -11.61 -7.33
CA PRO A 139 11.59 -10.68 -7.93
C PRO A 139 11.40 -10.99 -9.41
N SER A 140 10.15 -10.95 -9.87
CA SER A 140 9.87 -11.04 -11.30
C SER A 140 10.47 -9.85 -12.07
N GLU A 141 10.73 -10.02 -13.38
CA GLU A 141 11.16 -8.92 -14.23
C GLU A 141 10.20 -7.73 -14.17
N LYS A 142 8.90 -7.98 -14.03
CA LYS A 142 7.87 -6.94 -13.91
C LYS A 142 8.07 -6.09 -12.65
N ILE A 143 8.42 -6.72 -11.52
CA ILE A 143 8.74 -6.02 -10.28
C ILE A 143 10.08 -5.29 -10.40
N LEU A 144 11.08 -5.89 -11.03
CA LEU A 144 12.40 -5.26 -11.23
C LEU A 144 12.37 -4.02 -12.12
N ARG A 145 11.52 -4.02 -13.15
CA ARG A 145 11.36 -2.90 -14.09
C ARG A 145 10.53 -1.75 -13.52
N ARG A 146 9.81 -1.97 -12.41
CA ARG A 146 9.06 -0.91 -11.74
C ARG A 146 10.01 -0.01 -10.98
N GLU A 147 9.81 1.29 -11.15
CA GLU A 147 10.34 2.26 -10.20
C GLU A 147 9.73 1.97 -8.83
N ALA A 148 10.58 1.90 -7.81
CA ALA A 148 10.11 1.70 -6.45
C ALA A 148 9.34 2.95 -6.04
N ASN A 149 8.16 2.76 -5.44
CA ASN A 149 7.39 3.83 -4.85
C ASN A 149 8.18 4.51 -3.73
N THR A 150 8.90 3.71 -2.95
CA THR A 150 9.75 4.17 -1.85
C THR A 150 11.12 3.52 -1.99
N THR A 151 12.18 4.32 -1.99
CA THR A 151 13.57 3.83 -1.92
C THR A 151 14.19 4.30 -0.62
N LEU A 152 14.43 3.36 0.30
CA LEU A 152 15.15 3.62 1.53
C LEU A 152 16.65 3.68 1.23
N GLN A 153 17.20 4.89 1.26
CA GLN A 153 18.63 5.12 1.11
C GLN A 153 19.32 5.07 2.47
N GLY A 154 20.56 4.59 2.49
CA GLY A 154 21.39 4.60 3.70
C GLY A 154 21.06 3.51 4.72
N VAL A 155 20.26 2.50 4.36
CA VAL A 155 20.14 1.25 5.13
C VAL A 155 21.37 0.39 4.83
N PRO A 156 22.24 0.10 5.81
CA PRO A 156 23.30 -0.86 5.62
C PRO A 156 22.76 -2.20 5.12
N ARG A 157 23.40 -2.75 4.08
CA ARG A 157 22.92 -3.97 3.42
C ARG A 157 22.78 -5.17 4.37
N ASP A 158 23.63 -5.24 5.39
CA ASP A 158 23.61 -6.25 6.45
C ASP A 158 22.44 -6.09 7.42
N LEU A 159 21.73 -4.96 7.43
CA LEU A 159 20.51 -4.75 8.22
C LEU A 159 19.23 -5.20 7.50
N ALA A 160 19.27 -5.37 6.18
CA ALA A 160 18.11 -5.81 5.40
C ALA A 160 17.49 -7.13 5.91
N PRO A 161 18.26 -8.20 6.20
CA PRO A 161 17.72 -9.42 6.79
C PRO A 161 17.08 -9.19 8.17
N THR A 162 17.73 -8.38 9.01
CA THR A 162 17.22 -8.05 10.35
C THR A 162 15.89 -7.30 10.28
N MET A 163 15.73 -6.36 9.33
CA MET A 163 14.46 -5.67 9.10
C MET A 163 13.33 -6.65 8.77
N VAL A 164 13.61 -7.60 7.87
CA VAL A 164 12.66 -8.65 7.48
C VAL A 164 12.30 -9.54 8.67
N GLU A 165 13.27 -9.97 9.46
CA GLU A 165 13.04 -10.77 10.67
C GLU A 165 12.15 -10.02 11.68
N VAL A 166 12.41 -8.74 11.90
CA VAL A 166 11.58 -7.90 12.77
C VAL A 166 10.17 -7.78 12.24
N GLN A 167 9.99 -7.47 10.95
CA GLN A 167 8.65 -7.39 10.33
C GLN A 167 7.89 -8.72 10.45
N LEU A 168 8.53 -9.86 10.15
CA LEU A 168 7.89 -11.17 10.26
C LEU A 168 7.52 -11.52 11.71
N ALA A 169 8.35 -11.15 12.69
CA ALA A 169 8.01 -11.29 14.11
C ALA A 169 6.81 -10.40 14.50
N MET A 170 6.74 -9.17 13.99
CA MET A 170 5.58 -8.30 14.19
C MET A 170 4.30 -8.92 13.60
N VAL A 171 4.40 -9.50 12.40
CA VAL A 171 3.29 -10.22 11.74
C VAL A 171 2.84 -11.41 12.59
N GLU A 172 3.77 -12.22 13.10
CA GLU A 172 3.45 -13.37 13.96
C GLU A 172 2.72 -12.95 15.26
N ILE A 173 3.20 -11.88 15.91
CA ILE A 173 2.56 -11.32 17.10
C ILE A 173 1.13 -10.87 16.78
N LEU A 174 0.95 -10.11 15.69
CA LEU A 174 -0.36 -9.63 15.25
C LEU A 174 -1.30 -10.76 14.82
N GLN A 175 -0.78 -11.85 14.25
CA GLN A 175 -1.59 -12.99 13.79
C GLN A 175 -1.84 -14.04 14.90
N THR A 176 -1.45 -13.77 16.15
CA THR A 176 -1.73 -14.66 17.30
C THR A 176 -3.20 -14.56 17.75
N ARG A 177 -4.13 -15.02 16.91
CA ARG A 177 -5.59 -14.85 17.06
C ARG A 177 -6.24 -15.51 18.28
N ARG A 178 -5.51 -16.34 19.02
CA ARG A 178 -5.93 -16.84 20.34
C ARG A 178 -5.98 -15.75 21.42
N LEU A 179 -5.35 -14.60 21.14
CA LEU A 179 -5.33 -13.42 21.99
C LEU A 179 -6.22 -12.33 21.39
N THR A 180 -6.75 -11.47 22.25
CA THR A 180 -7.43 -10.25 21.80
C THR A 180 -6.49 -9.36 21.00
N LEU A 181 -7.04 -8.49 20.14
CA LEU A 181 -6.20 -7.53 19.41
C LEU A 181 -5.42 -6.59 20.35
N HIS A 182 -5.99 -6.29 21.51
CA HIS A 182 -5.35 -5.51 22.56
C HIS A 182 -4.10 -6.20 23.11
N GLU A 183 -4.20 -7.48 23.50
CA GLU A 183 -3.06 -8.24 24.03
C GLU A 183 -1.95 -8.41 22.99
N ARG A 184 -2.31 -8.60 21.73
CA ARG A 184 -1.35 -8.67 20.62
C ARG A 184 -0.61 -7.36 20.43
N PHE A 185 -1.32 -6.23 20.48
CA PHE A 185 -0.72 -4.91 20.38
C PHE A 185 0.20 -4.59 21.57
N ALA A 186 -0.18 -5.00 22.78
CA ALA A 186 0.68 -4.89 23.96
C ALA A 186 1.99 -5.71 23.81
N ARG A 187 1.90 -6.94 23.31
CA ARG A 187 3.08 -7.77 22.99
C ARG A 187 3.95 -7.15 21.92
N LEU A 188 3.35 -6.55 20.90
CA LEU A 188 4.08 -5.86 19.83
C LEU A 188 4.85 -4.66 20.39
N LYS A 189 4.23 -3.89 21.30
CA LYS A 189 4.91 -2.81 22.03
C LYS A 189 6.09 -3.35 22.84
N ASP A 190 5.90 -4.43 23.60
CA ASP A 190 6.95 -4.96 24.47
C ASP A 190 8.12 -5.54 23.65
N PHE A 191 7.83 -6.07 22.46
CA PHE A 191 8.84 -6.54 21.50
C PHE A 191 9.67 -5.39 20.89
N LEU A 192 9.02 -4.30 20.46
CA LEU A 192 9.69 -3.23 19.72
C LEU A 192 10.21 -2.09 20.60
N ALA A 193 9.47 -1.76 21.65
CA ALA A 193 9.68 -0.56 22.44
C ALA A 193 9.26 -0.80 23.90
N PRO A 194 9.96 -1.69 24.64
CA PRO A 194 9.60 -2.09 26.01
C PRO A 194 9.49 -0.88 26.96
N ASP A 195 10.35 0.11 26.78
CA ASP A 195 10.40 1.32 27.60
C ASP A 195 9.45 2.43 27.13
N ALA A 196 8.80 2.28 25.97
CA ALA A 196 7.85 3.28 25.49
C ALA A 196 6.59 3.27 26.37
N PRO A 197 6.11 4.42 26.85
CA PRO A 197 4.88 4.46 27.62
C PRO A 197 3.70 4.05 26.72
N LEU A 198 3.01 2.96 27.07
CA LEU A 198 1.65 2.72 26.62
C LEU A 198 0.77 3.70 27.41
N THR A 199 0.36 4.80 26.78
CA THR A 199 -0.76 5.54 27.36
C THR A 199 -2.00 4.65 27.24
N THR A 200 -2.91 4.66 28.22
CA THR A 200 -4.23 4.02 28.03
C THR A 200 -4.96 4.57 26.80
N GLU A 201 -4.52 5.73 26.30
CA GLU A 201 -4.93 6.27 25.02
C GLU A 201 -4.32 5.60 23.79
N SER A 202 -3.13 4.98 23.87
CA SER A 202 -2.44 4.23 22.81
C SER A 202 -3.09 2.90 22.48
N LEU A 203 -3.87 2.37 23.42
CA LEU A 203 -4.53 1.08 23.30
C LEU A 203 -5.96 1.25 22.75
N PRO A 204 -6.48 0.26 22.02
CA PRO A 204 -7.85 0.28 21.51
C PRO A 204 -8.85 0.51 22.64
N LYS A 205 -9.60 1.63 22.58
CA LYS A 205 -10.47 2.09 23.68
C LYS A 205 -11.87 1.45 23.63
N LYS A 206 -12.29 0.97 22.46
CA LYS A 206 -13.53 0.22 22.24
C LYS A 206 -13.17 -1.02 21.45
N SER A 207 -13.66 -2.18 21.87
CA SER A 207 -13.56 -3.38 21.03
C SER A 207 -14.33 -3.11 19.74
N LEU A 208 -13.62 -3.12 18.61
CA LEU A 208 -14.26 -3.43 17.34
C LEU A 208 -15.13 -4.69 17.54
N PRO A 209 -16.31 -4.78 16.90
CA PRO A 209 -17.06 -6.02 16.84
C PRO A 209 -16.11 -7.18 16.54
N ALA A 210 -16.29 -8.32 17.21
CA ALA A 210 -15.33 -9.44 17.12
C ALA A 210 -15.11 -9.90 15.67
N GLU A 211 -16.15 -9.78 14.85
CA GLU A 211 -16.15 -10.04 13.41
C GLU A 211 -15.20 -9.12 12.61
N PHE A 212 -14.83 -7.94 13.14
CA PHE A 212 -13.91 -6.99 12.51
C PHE A 212 -12.51 -7.01 13.09
N ALA A 213 -12.25 -7.81 14.14
CA ALA A 213 -10.91 -7.96 14.70
C ALA A 213 -9.90 -8.48 13.66
N THR A 214 -10.34 -9.40 12.78
CA THR A 214 -9.53 -9.91 11.66
C THR A 214 -9.24 -8.82 10.63
N VAL A 215 -10.20 -7.93 10.36
CA VAL A 215 -10.00 -6.83 9.41
C VAL A 215 -8.98 -5.83 9.94
N ALA A 216 -9.06 -5.49 11.22
CA ALA A 216 -8.08 -4.63 11.86
C ALA A 216 -6.68 -5.25 11.92
N GLU A 217 -6.58 -6.56 12.18
CA GLU A 217 -5.33 -7.31 12.05
C GLU A 217 -4.76 -7.21 10.63
N ASN A 218 -5.57 -7.51 9.61
CA ASN A 218 -5.14 -7.47 8.21
C ASN A 218 -4.69 -6.05 7.79
N PHE A 219 -5.37 -5.02 8.28
CA PHE A 219 -4.95 -3.62 8.10
C PHE A 219 -3.55 -3.40 8.68
N LEU A 220 -3.36 -3.72 9.97
CA LEU A 220 -2.08 -3.54 10.66
C LEU A 220 -0.93 -4.30 9.98
N VAL A 221 -1.16 -5.56 9.62
CA VAL A 221 -0.16 -6.39 8.93
C VAL A 221 0.19 -5.78 7.58
N ASN A 222 -0.77 -5.24 6.83
CA ASN A 222 -0.50 -4.57 5.57
C ASN A 222 0.30 -3.26 5.74
N GLU A 223 -0.01 -2.49 6.79
CA GLU A 223 0.68 -1.23 7.10
C GLU A 223 2.16 -1.41 7.42
N ILE A 224 2.57 -2.57 7.96
CA ILE A 224 3.99 -2.91 8.18
C ILE A 224 4.79 -2.79 6.87
N PHE A 225 4.20 -3.19 5.75
CA PHE A 225 4.87 -3.24 4.44
C PHE A 225 4.55 -2.03 3.55
N LEU A 226 3.37 -1.42 3.69
CA LEU A 226 2.98 -0.24 2.89
C LEU A 226 3.79 1.00 3.25
N ASN A 227 3.83 1.29 4.53
CA ASN A 227 4.42 2.51 5.04
C ASN A 227 5.82 2.21 5.65
N VAL A 228 6.31 0.98 5.43
CA VAL A 228 7.67 0.48 5.67
C VAL A 228 8.08 0.62 7.11
N TRP A 229 7.89 -0.41 7.93
CA TRP A 229 8.51 -0.44 9.25
C TRP A 229 10.03 -0.64 9.15
N PRO A 230 10.88 0.19 9.80
CA PRO A 230 10.56 1.46 10.46
C PRO A 230 10.28 2.59 9.46
N PHE A 231 9.15 3.29 9.64
CA PHE A 231 8.63 4.38 8.78
C PHE A 231 9.68 5.46 8.49
N ARG A 232 10.64 5.59 9.39
CA ARG A 232 11.67 6.61 9.42
C ARG A 232 12.97 6.01 9.94
N LEU A 233 13.97 5.95 9.07
CA LEU A 233 15.33 5.54 9.42
C LEU A 233 16.04 6.56 10.32
N ASP A 234 15.59 7.81 10.30
CA ASP A 234 16.09 8.90 11.14
C ASP A 234 15.38 8.97 12.51
N ALA A 235 14.46 8.05 12.80
CA ALA A 235 13.71 7.97 14.06
C ALA A 235 14.03 6.70 14.85
N THR A 236 13.81 6.74 16.16
CA THR A 236 13.96 5.58 17.04
C THR A 236 12.88 4.54 16.78
N VAL A 237 13.14 3.28 17.18
CA VAL A 237 12.14 2.20 17.12
C VAL A 237 10.87 2.57 17.90
N ALA A 238 11.01 3.26 19.04
CA ALA A 238 9.90 3.74 19.83
C ALA A 238 9.05 4.82 19.12
N GLU A 239 9.67 5.74 18.39
CA GLU A 239 8.96 6.76 17.59
C GLU A 239 8.22 6.14 16.42
N ASN A 240 8.87 5.22 15.71
CA ASN A 240 8.22 4.42 14.68
C ASN A 240 7.01 3.67 15.25
N PHE A 241 7.13 3.08 16.46
CA PHE A 241 6.03 2.36 17.11
C PHE A 241 4.85 3.29 17.41
N ARG A 242 5.13 4.52 17.86
CA ARG A 242 4.08 5.52 18.11
C ARG A 242 3.35 5.89 16.81
N ALA A 243 4.06 6.01 15.69
CA ALA A 243 3.43 6.27 14.38
C ALA A 243 2.53 5.09 13.96
N PHE A 244 3.01 3.85 14.12
CA PHE A 244 2.20 2.64 13.87
C PHE A 244 0.92 2.62 14.72
N ALA A 245 1.05 2.92 16.02
CA ALA A 245 -0.07 3.01 16.94
C ALA A 245 -1.03 4.15 16.58
N ALA A 246 -0.53 5.27 16.05
CA ALA A 246 -1.37 6.35 15.57
C ALA A 246 -2.19 5.93 14.35
N ALA A 247 -1.58 5.27 13.35
CA ALA A 247 -2.27 4.72 12.18
C ALA A 247 -3.41 3.78 12.59
N TYR A 248 -3.13 2.87 13.54
CA TYR A 248 -4.13 1.98 14.10
C TYR A 248 -5.32 2.71 14.74
N LYS A 249 -5.07 3.75 15.55
CA LYS A 249 -6.16 4.51 16.18
C LYS A 249 -7.00 5.27 15.18
N ILE A 250 -6.38 5.81 14.14
CA ILE A 250 -7.11 6.51 13.08
C ILE A 250 -8.02 5.49 12.39
N PHE A 251 -7.49 4.32 12.04
CA PHE A 251 -8.28 3.22 11.51
C PHE A 251 -9.43 2.82 12.43
N GLU A 252 -9.15 2.54 13.70
CA GLU A 252 -10.16 2.19 14.71
C GLU A 252 -11.26 3.25 14.75
N ARG A 253 -10.91 4.53 14.95
CA ARG A 253 -11.89 5.62 15.04
C ARG A 253 -12.76 5.77 13.79
N GLN A 254 -12.16 5.62 12.61
CA GLN A 254 -12.88 5.73 11.34
C GLN A 254 -13.76 4.52 11.06
N THR A 255 -13.44 3.35 11.64
CA THR A 255 -14.19 2.10 11.47
C THR A 255 -15.19 1.81 12.59
N LEU A 256 -15.11 2.49 13.74
CA LEU A 256 -16.02 2.29 14.88
C LEU A 256 -17.50 2.51 14.55
N THR A 257 -17.81 3.32 13.54
CA THR A 257 -19.19 3.60 13.11
C THR A 257 -19.65 2.73 11.95
N ALA A 258 -18.76 1.93 11.36
CA ALA A 258 -19.09 1.04 10.27
C ALA A 258 -20.02 -0.09 10.74
N ARG A 259 -21.13 -0.27 10.02
CA ARG A 259 -22.16 -1.29 10.24
C ARG A 259 -22.16 -2.36 9.16
N THR A 260 -21.47 -2.10 8.05
CA THR A 260 -21.34 -3.01 6.92
C THR A 260 -19.88 -3.18 6.52
N VAL A 261 -19.59 -4.26 5.80
CA VAL A 261 -18.27 -4.50 5.21
C VAL A 261 -17.88 -3.36 4.28
N ASP A 262 -18.81 -2.84 3.48
CA ASP A 262 -18.50 -1.77 2.53
C ASP A 262 -18.19 -0.43 3.22
N GLU A 263 -18.87 -0.12 4.33
CA GLU A 263 -18.54 1.03 5.18
C GLU A 263 -17.14 0.89 5.79
N LEU A 264 -16.80 -0.32 6.24
CA LEU A 264 -15.48 -0.64 6.80
C LEU A 264 -14.36 -0.47 5.77
N LEU A 265 -14.53 -1.04 4.57
CA LEU A 265 -13.57 -0.91 3.46
C LEU A 265 -13.43 0.56 3.03
N THR A 266 -14.54 1.30 3.00
CA THR A 266 -14.53 2.74 2.69
C THR A 266 -13.75 3.53 3.72
N ALA A 267 -13.94 3.24 5.01
CA ALA A 267 -13.19 3.86 6.10
C ALA A 267 -11.69 3.53 6.01
N ALA A 268 -11.34 2.26 5.76
CA ALA A 268 -9.97 1.83 5.57
C ALA A 268 -9.29 2.57 4.40
N GLY A 269 -9.96 2.69 3.25
CA GLY A 269 -9.43 3.43 2.10
C GLY A 269 -9.34 4.94 2.33
N LYS A 270 -10.14 5.52 3.24
CA LYS A 270 -9.95 6.92 3.69
C LYS A 270 -8.71 7.06 4.57
N VAL A 271 -8.49 6.11 5.47
CA VAL A 271 -7.31 6.09 6.35
C VAL A 271 -6.04 5.93 5.53
N SER A 272 -5.98 4.95 4.62
CA SER A 272 -4.82 4.76 3.74
C SER A 272 -4.59 5.98 2.84
N ARG A 273 -5.61 6.63 2.27
CA ARG A 273 -5.40 7.90 1.55
C ARG A 273 -4.81 9.00 2.42
N LEU A 274 -5.17 9.04 3.70
CA LEU A 274 -4.70 10.06 4.62
C LEU A 274 -3.23 9.84 5.01
N ILE A 275 -2.79 8.58 5.07
CA ILE A 275 -1.43 8.20 5.42
C ILE A 275 -0.54 8.22 4.17
N ASP A 276 -0.95 7.56 3.08
CA ASP A 276 -0.18 7.39 1.85
C ASP A 276 0.08 8.71 1.09
N HIS A 277 -0.75 9.74 1.28
CA HIS A 277 -0.61 11.04 0.58
C HIS A 277 -0.01 12.16 1.45
N ASP A 278 0.31 11.88 2.72
CA ASP A 278 0.82 12.87 3.66
C ASP A 278 1.77 12.19 4.64
N GLU A 279 3.04 12.09 4.22
CA GLU A 279 4.12 11.39 4.95
C GLU A 279 4.30 11.92 6.39
N ASP A 280 3.96 13.19 6.62
CA ASP A 280 4.05 13.84 7.94
C ASP A 280 2.74 13.78 8.74
N TYR A 281 1.65 13.24 8.18
CA TYR A 281 0.33 13.24 8.82
C TYR A 281 0.40 12.60 10.21
N LEU A 282 0.96 11.40 10.28
CA LEU A 282 1.08 10.65 11.53
C LEU A 282 1.93 11.41 12.55
N GLN A 283 2.98 12.09 12.12
CA GLN A 283 3.87 12.86 13.01
C GLN A 283 3.13 14.05 13.63
N ARG A 284 2.30 14.76 12.86
CA ARG A 284 1.49 15.87 13.41
C ARG A 284 0.47 15.38 14.45
N GLN A 285 -0.01 14.14 14.32
CA GLN A 285 -0.87 13.52 15.35
C GLN A 285 -0.11 13.15 16.63
N LEU A 286 1.22 13.01 16.58
CA LEU A 286 2.05 12.72 17.74
C LEU A 286 2.46 13.98 18.52
N VAL A 287 2.57 15.13 17.85
CA VAL A 287 2.95 16.42 18.48
C VAL A 287 1.76 17.15 19.13
N THR A 288 0.52 16.82 18.75
CA THR A 288 -0.70 17.53 19.18
C THR A 288 -1.31 17.02 20.50
N ARG A 289 -0.53 16.40 21.39
CA ARG A 289 -1.01 15.94 22.71
C ARG A 289 -0.04 16.21 23.84
#